data_AF-R0F1B7-F1
#
_entry.id   AF-R0F1B7-F1
#
_cell.length_a   1.000
_cell.length_b   1.000
_cell.length_c   1.000
_cell.angle_alpha   90.00
_cell.angle_beta   90.00
_cell.angle_gamma   90.00
#
_symmetry.space_group_name_H-M   'P 1'
#
loop_
_entity.id
_entity.type
_entity.pdbx_description
1 polymer ?
#
loop_
_entity_poly.entity_id
_entity_poly.type
_entity_poly.pdbx_seq_one_letter_code
_entity_poly.pdbx_strand_id
1 'polypeptide(L)'
;MATLPLPQTSTISLPKPYLSKPFSISLRNASLTIATNRRSFLTTGRIVARSYKVVVEHEGKTTELEVEPDETILSKALESGLDVPYDCNLGVCMTCPAKLVAGTVDQSDGMLSDDVVERGYALLCASYPTSDCHIKMIPEEELLSLQLATAND
;
A
#
# COMPACT_ATOMS: atom_id res chain seq x y z
N MET A 1 1.21 -47.38 -2.47
CA MET A 1 0.77 -47.17 -1.08
C MET A 1 2.00 -46.95 -0.21
N ALA A 2 2.35 -45.70 0.05
CA ALA A 2 3.26 -45.30 1.13
C ALA A 2 3.00 -43.82 1.40
N THR A 3 2.07 -43.56 2.32
CA THR A 3 1.74 -42.23 2.84
C THR A 3 2.81 -41.83 3.83
N LEU A 4 3.53 -40.74 3.57
CA LEU A 4 4.40 -40.11 4.58
C LEU A 4 3.64 -38.95 5.24
N PRO A 5 3.63 -38.86 6.58
CA PRO A 5 2.90 -37.83 7.32
C PRO A 5 3.63 -36.49 7.33
N LEU A 6 2.84 -35.41 7.30
CA LEU A 6 3.21 -34.01 7.46
C LEU A 6 3.82 -33.74 8.86
N PRO A 7 4.91 -32.95 8.99
CA PRO A 7 5.25 -32.34 10.25
C PRO A 7 4.39 -31.07 10.47
N GLN A 8 3.66 -31.07 11.58
CA GLN A 8 2.95 -29.90 12.11
C GLN A 8 3.96 -28.97 12.77
N THR A 9 4.00 -27.70 12.35
CA THR A 9 4.73 -26.66 13.08
C THR A 9 3.85 -25.43 13.25
N SER A 10 3.25 -25.37 14.44
CA SER A 10 3.19 -24.21 15.33
C SER A 10 2.70 -22.89 14.73
N THR A 11 1.43 -22.61 15.01
CA THR A 11 0.84 -21.27 15.12
C THR A 11 1.70 -20.37 16.01
N ILE A 12 2.49 -19.51 15.38
CA ILE A 12 3.10 -18.36 16.05
C ILE A 12 2.15 -17.18 15.82
N SER A 13 1.26 -17.00 16.79
CA SER A 13 0.48 -15.77 16.94
C SER A 13 1.45 -14.69 17.43
N LEU A 14 1.82 -13.76 16.54
CA LEU A 14 2.54 -12.55 16.92
C LEU A 14 1.57 -11.36 16.94
N PRO A 15 1.63 -10.54 18.00
CA PRO A 15 0.64 -9.51 18.29
C PRO A 15 0.78 -8.29 17.39
N LYS A 16 -0.37 -7.66 17.09
CA LYS A 16 -0.49 -6.33 16.47
C LYS A 16 0.40 -5.30 17.17
N PRO A 17 1.20 -4.50 16.43
CA PRO A 17 1.63 -3.19 16.90
C PRO A 17 0.87 -2.12 16.12
N TYR A 18 -0.40 -1.92 16.49
CA TYR A 18 -1.07 -0.65 16.21
C TYR A 18 -0.67 0.31 17.33
N LEU A 19 -0.23 1.50 16.93
CA LEU A 19 -0.27 2.74 17.72
C LEU A 19 0.84 2.94 18.77
N SER A 20 1.82 3.77 18.42
CA SER A 20 2.36 4.73 19.38
C SER A 20 2.34 6.14 18.79
N LYS A 21 1.37 6.91 19.28
CA LYS A 21 1.27 8.37 19.14
C LYS A 21 2.56 9.04 19.66
N PRO A 22 2.89 10.24 19.18
CA PRO A 22 4.13 10.93 19.54
C PRO A 22 4.20 11.27 21.04
N PHE A 23 5.28 10.80 21.65
CA PHE A 23 6.07 11.37 22.74
C PHE A 23 5.52 12.67 23.38
N SER A 24 4.99 12.55 24.61
CA SER A 24 4.86 13.68 25.53
C SER A 24 6.10 13.78 26.42
N ILE A 25 7.15 14.49 25.96
CA ILE A 25 8.25 14.89 26.83
C ILE A 25 7.82 16.16 27.59
N SER A 26 7.61 16.00 28.88
CA SER A 26 7.56 17.10 29.84
C SER A 26 8.99 17.55 30.16
N LEU A 27 9.47 18.62 29.52
CA LEU A 27 10.66 19.35 29.95
C LEU A 27 10.27 20.67 30.56
N ARG A 28 10.48 20.77 31.87
CA ARG A 28 10.31 21.99 32.67
C ARG A 28 11.53 22.89 32.44
N ASN A 29 11.22 24.14 32.13
CA ASN A 29 11.96 25.38 32.41
C ASN A 29 13.43 25.48 31.97
N ALA A 30 13.64 26.19 30.86
CA ALA A 30 14.81 27.06 30.69
C ALA A 30 14.30 28.42 30.20
N SER A 31 14.40 29.41 31.09
CA SER A 31 14.10 30.81 30.81
C SER A 31 15.27 31.40 30.03
N LEU A 32 15.08 31.72 28.75
CA LEU A 32 15.93 32.67 28.03
C LEU A 32 15.05 33.56 27.15
N THR A 33 14.85 34.76 27.65
CA THR A 33 14.44 35.96 26.94
C THR A 33 15.39 36.19 25.77
N ILE A 34 14.91 36.34 24.53
CA ILE A 34 15.47 37.21 23.49
C ILE A 34 14.46 37.37 22.33
N ALA A 35 14.10 38.64 22.11
CA ALA A 35 13.68 39.31 20.88
C ALA A 35 12.53 38.75 20.02
N THR A 36 11.47 39.57 20.00
CA THR A 36 10.37 39.61 19.05
C THR A 36 10.83 39.73 17.58
N ASN A 37 10.57 38.70 16.78
CA ASN A 37 10.32 38.86 15.35
C ASN A 37 9.23 37.87 14.91
N ARG A 38 7.96 38.27 15.15
CA ARG A 38 6.78 37.57 14.63
C ARG A 38 6.69 37.82 13.13
N ARG A 39 7.37 37.01 12.31
CA ARG A 39 6.99 36.80 10.91
C ARG A 39 6.35 35.43 10.78
N SER A 40 5.04 35.46 10.95
CA SER A 40 4.01 34.63 10.34
C SER A 40 4.53 33.70 9.23
N PHE A 41 4.73 32.43 9.56
CA PHE A 41 4.77 31.33 8.58
C PHE A 41 3.85 30.21 9.07
N LEU A 42 2.57 30.54 9.19
CA LEU A 42 1.50 29.55 9.20
C LEU A 42 0.56 29.95 8.07
N THR A 43 1.01 29.73 6.84
CA THR A 43 0.07 29.62 5.72
C THR A 43 -0.58 28.25 5.87
N THR A 44 -1.65 28.20 6.65
CA THR A 44 -2.61 27.10 6.70
C THR A 44 -3.30 27.00 5.34
N GLY A 45 -2.56 26.52 4.34
CA GLY A 45 -3.16 25.93 3.16
C GLY A 45 -3.85 24.66 3.61
N ARG A 46 -5.18 24.70 3.72
CA ARG A 46 -5.99 23.50 3.80
C ARG A 46 -5.75 22.75 2.50
N ILE A 47 -4.80 21.81 2.50
CA ILE A 47 -4.69 20.83 1.43
C ILE A 47 -6.03 20.10 1.48
N VAL A 48 -6.90 20.39 0.52
CA VAL A 48 -8.10 19.60 0.31
C VAL A 48 -7.57 18.32 -0.28
N ALA A 49 -7.27 17.35 0.58
CA ALA A 49 -6.90 16.03 0.16
C ALA A 49 -8.08 15.50 -0.67
N ARG A 50 -7.83 15.30 -1.96
CA ARG A 50 -8.81 14.74 -2.88
C ARG A 50 -8.60 13.25 -2.82
N SER A 51 -9.47 12.55 -2.11
CA SER A 51 -9.57 11.11 -2.22
C SER A 51 -9.94 10.74 -3.66
N TYR A 52 -9.43 9.60 -4.10
CA TYR A 52 -9.79 8.98 -5.37
C TYR A 52 -10.71 7.79 -5.13
N LYS A 53 -11.68 7.62 -6.02
CA LYS A 53 -12.53 6.44 -6.02
C LYS A 53 -11.75 5.28 -6.66
N VAL A 54 -11.47 4.25 -5.87
CA VAL A 54 -10.80 3.04 -6.33
C VAL A 54 -11.76 1.86 -6.22
N VAL A 55 -12.06 1.26 -7.37
CA VAL A 55 -12.93 0.09 -7.45
C VAL A 55 -12.03 -1.15 -7.56
N VAL A 56 -12.19 -2.09 -6.62
CA VAL A 56 -11.39 -3.30 -6.51
C VAL A 56 -12.22 -4.53 -6.81
N GLU A 57 -11.86 -5.27 -7.86
CA GLU A 57 -12.40 -6.60 -8.16
C GLU A 57 -11.53 -7.68 -7.54
N HIS A 58 -12.08 -8.46 -6.61
CA HIS A 58 -11.42 -9.61 -5.99
C HIS A 58 -12.40 -10.77 -5.84
N GLU A 59 -12.02 -11.97 -6.31
CA GLU A 59 -12.82 -13.19 -6.25
C GLU A 59 -14.27 -13.03 -6.77
N GLY A 60 -14.46 -12.22 -7.82
CA GLY A 60 -15.78 -11.94 -8.39
C GLY A 60 -16.66 -10.98 -7.59
N LYS A 61 -16.11 -10.36 -6.54
CA LYS A 61 -16.74 -9.26 -5.78
C LYS A 61 -16.08 -7.94 -6.14
N THR A 62 -16.90 -6.89 -6.23
CA THR A 62 -16.44 -5.53 -6.47
C THR A 62 -16.64 -4.69 -5.21
N THR A 63 -15.58 -4.04 -4.75
CA THR A 63 -15.60 -3.16 -3.57
C THR A 63 -15.13 -1.78 -3.96
N GLU A 64 -15.88 -0.75 -3.57
CA GLU A 64 -15.51 0.64 -3.82
C GLU A 64 -14.83 1.22 -2.57
N LEU A 65 -13.68 1.86 -2.78
CA LEU A 65 -12.86 2.48 -1.74
C LEU A 65 -12.65 3.95 -2.06
N GLU A 66 -12.61 4.80 -1.03
CA GLU A 66 -12.09 6.16 -1.12
C GLU A 66 -10.67 6.15 -0.56
N VAL A 67 -9.68 6.38 -1.43
CA VAL A 67 -8.25 6.27 -1.10
C VAL A 67 -7.62 7.66 -1.19
N GLU A 68 -6.91 8.06 -0.14
CA GLU A 68 -6.16 9.32 -0.14
C GLU A 68 -4.91 9.23 -1.04
N PRO A 69 -4.44 10.34 -1.63
CA PRO A 69 -3.27 10.34 -2.53
C PRO A 69 -1.96 9.91 -1.84
N ASP A 70 -1.88 10.06 -0.51
CA ASP A 70 -0.75 9.67 0.34
C ASP A 70 -0.95 8.30 1.04
N GLU A 71 -1.97 7.54 0.64
CA GLU A 71 -2.28 6.22 1.18
C GLU A 71 -2.17 5.14 0.07
N THR A 72 -1.64 3.97 0.42
CA THR A 72 -1.61 2.85 -0.54
C THR A 72 -2.99 2.22 -0.68
N ILE A 73 -3.31 1.73 -1.88
CA ILE A 73 -4.57 1.03 -2.14
C ILE A 73 -4.71 -0.21 -1.23
N LEU A 74 -3.61 -0.92 -0.93
CA LEU A 74 -3.64 -2.07 -0.01
C LEU A 74 -4.04 -1.65 1.41
N SER A 75 -3.46 -0.58 1.94
CA SER A 75 -3.79 -0.08 3.28
C SER A 75 -5.30 0.20 3.38
N LYS A 76 -5.86 0.93 2.41
CA LYS A 76 -7.29 1.23 2.39
C LYS A 76 -8.16 -0.01 2.24
N ALA A 77 -7.75 -0.96 1.39
CA ALA A 77 -8.46 -2.22 1.20
C ALA A 77 -8.57 -3.00 2.52
N LEU A 78 -7.47 -3.15 3.26
CA LEU A 78 -7.46 -3.84 4.55
C LEU A 78 -8.28 -3.11 5.62
N GLU A 79 -8.23 -1.77 5.66
CA GLU A 79 -9.07 -0.96 6.56
C GLU A 79 -10.57 -1.15 6.28
N SER A 80 -10.95 -1.30 5.02
CA SER A 80 -12.33 -1.55 4.59
C SER A 80 -12.81 -2.99 4.88
N GLY A 81 -11.90 -3.87 5.31
CA GLY A 81 -12.17 -5.29 5.55
C GLY A 81 -12.13 -6.15 4.28
N LEU A 82 -11.55 -5.66 3.19
CA LEU A 82 -11.29 -6.47 2.00
C LEU A 82 -10.11 -7.40 2.27
N ASP A 83 -10.37 -8.71 2.23
CA ASP A 83 -9.34 -9.73 2.38
C ASP A 83 -8.63 -9.92 1.04
N VAL A 84 -7.47 -9.30 0.88
CA VAL A 84 -6.60 -9.44 -0.30
C VAL A 84 -5.29 -10.10 0.11
N PRO A 85 -4.65 -10.92 -0.75
CA PRO A 85 -3.35 -11.49 -0.45
C PRO A 85 -2.28 -10.39 -0.33
N TYR A 86 -1.48 -10.46 0.74
CA TYR A 86 -0.30 -9.61 0.96
C TYR A 86 0.68 -10.32 1.90
N ASP A 87 1.96 -9.93 1.84
CA ASP A 87 3.01 -10.45 2.73
C ASP A 87 3.95 -9.32 3.19
N CYS A 88 4.86 -8.86 2.31
CA CYS A 88 5.94 -7.97 2.75
C CYS A 88 5.54 -6.51 3.00
N ASN A 89 4.52 -5.98 2.31
CA ASN A 89 4.16 -4.55 2.30
C ASN A 89 5.29 -3.58 1.89
N LEU A 90 6.27 -4.07 1.12
CA LEU A 90 7.48 -3.33 0.73
C LEU A 90 7.64 -3.21 -0.79
N GLY A 91 6.63 -3.61 -1.58
CA GLY A 91 6.71 -3.51 -3.05
C GLY A 91 7.62 -4.55 -3.73
N VAL A 92 8.06 -5.61 -3.04
CA VAL A 92 9.05 -6.56 -3.59
C VAL A 92 8.58 -8.01 -3.70
N CYS A 93 7.67 -8.49 -2.85
CA CYS A 93 7.30 -9.91 -2.79
C CYS A 93 6.36 -10.39 -3.91
N MET A 94 5.74 -9.47 -4.65
CA MET A 94 4.76 -9.77 -5.71
C MET A 94 3.46 -10.48 -5.28
N THR A 95 3.23 -10.70 -3.96
CA THR A 95 2.03 -11.37 -3.41
C THR A 95 0.74 -10.53 -3.40
N CYS A 96 0.83 -9.22 -3.61
CA CYS A 96 -0.36 -8.34 -3.73
C CYS A 96 -0.56 -7.77 -5.15
N PRO A 97 -0.55 -8.60 -6.21
CA PRO A 97 -0.57 -8.12 -7.56
C PRO A 97 -1.99 -7.75 -8.00
N ALA A 98 -2.07 -6.70 -8.79
CA ALA A 98 -3.30 -6.28 -9.44
C ALA A 98 -3.03 -5.82 -10.87
N LYS A 99 -4.08 -5.85 -11.67
CA LYS A 99 -4.12 -5.27 -13.00
C LYS A 99 -4.98 -4.02 -12.99
N LEU A 100 -4.42 -2.92 -13.47
CA LEU A 100 -5.11 -1.66 -13.67
C LEU A 100 -5.98 -1.76 -14.93
N VAL A 101 -7.30 -1.79 -14.73
CA VAL A 101 -8.30 -1.83 -15.79
C VAL A 101 -8.59 -0.42 -16.31
N ALA A 102 -8.60 0.56 -15.41
CA ALA A 102 -8.76 1.98 -15.72
C ALA A 102 -8.12 2.86 -14.64
N GLY A 103 -7.82 4.11 -14.99
CA GLY A 103 -7.19 5.07 -14.09
C GLY A 103 -5.67 5.03 -14.14
N THR A 104 -5.04 5.66 -13.17
CA THR A 104 -3.58 5.80 -13.04
C THR A 104 -3.17 5.69 -11.58
N VAL A 105 -2.06 5.00 -11.34
CA VAL A 105 -1.43 4.88 -10.03
C VAL A 105 0.03 5.27 -10.16
N ASP A 106 0.59 5.85 -9.11
CA ASP A 106 2.01 5.95 -8.90
C ASP A 106 2.48 4.70 -8.13
N GLN A 107 3.46 3.99 -8.68
CA GLN A 107 4.06 2.82 -8.05
C GLN A 107 5.58 2.86 -8.09
N SER A 108 6.18 4.05 -8.01
CA SER A 108 7.63 4.23 -8.00
C SER A 108 8.35 3.46 -6.89
N ASP A 109 7.64 3.14 -5.81
CA ASP A 109 8.17 2.36 -4.67
C ASP A 109 8.16 0.84 -4.92
N GLY A 110 7.52 0.39 -6.00
CA GLY A 110 7.43 -1.02 -6.39
C GLY A 110 8.61 -1.51 -7.21
N MET A 111 8.97 -2.78 -7.06
CA MET A 111 10.06 -3.44 -7.79
C MET A 111 9.55 -4.30 -8.95
N LEU A 112 8.71 -3.71 -9.81
CA LEU A 112 8.28 -4.32 -11.07
C LEU A 112 9.18 -3.86 -12.22
N SER A 113 9.29 -4.68 -13.27
CA SER A 113 9.97 -4.26 -14.51
C SER A 113 9.11 -3.25 -15.26
N ASP A 114 9.74 -2.34 -15.98
CA ASP A 114 9.06 -1.28 -16.74
C ASP A 114 8.03 -1.89 -17.72
N ASP A 115 8.38 -2.97 -18.42
CA ASP A 115 7.47 -3.70 -19.31
C ASP A 115 6.20 -4.21 -18.61
N VAL A 116 6.33 -4.69 -17.37
CA VAL A 116 5.20 -5.18 -16.57
C VAL A 116 4.33 -4.02 -16.11
N VAL A 117 4.94 -2.90 -15.70
CA VAL A 117 4.23 -1.67 -15.37
C VAL A 117 3.47 -1.12 -16.58
N GLU A 118 4.09 -1.08 -17.76
CA GLU A 118 3.48 -0.62 -19.01
C GLU A 118 2.31 -1.50 -19.46
N ARG A 119 2.35 -2.80 -19.16
CA ARG A 119 1.22 -3.73 -19.39
C ARG A 119 0.06 -3.53 -18.40
N GLY A 120 0.18 -2.56 -17.49
CA GLY A 120 -0.86 -2.18 -16.54
C GLY A 120 -0.89 -3.05 -15.29
N TYR A 121 0.21 -3.72 -14.93
CA TYR A 121 0.30 -4.44 -13.67
C TYR A 121 0.86 -3.56 -12.57
N ALA A 122 0.35 -3.74 -11.35
CA ALA A 122 0.76 -2.97 -10.20
C ALA A 122 0.76 -3.81 -8.92
N LEU A 123 1.54 -3.38 -7.93
CA LEU A 123 1.54 -3.96 -6.58
C LEU A 123 0.73 -3.07 -5.64
N LEU A 124 -0.36 -3.57 -5.06
CA LEU A 124 -1.24 -2.73 -4.24
C LEU A 124 -0.56 -2.13 -3.01
N CYS A 125 0.44 -2.83 -2.45
CA CYS A 125 1.21 -2.34 -1.30
C CYS A 125 2.14 -1.17 -1.61
N ALA A 126 2.37 -0.87 -2.90
CA ALA A 126 3.23 0.21 -3.35
C ALA A 126 2.50 1.10 -4.37
N SER A 127 1.17 1.01 -4.47
CA SER A 127 0.37 1.77 -5.43
C SER A 127 -0.39 2.89 -4.73
N TYR A 128 -0.09 4.13 -5.10
CA TYR A 128 -0.81 5.33 -4.70
C TYR A 128 -1.68 5.82 -5.86
N PRO A 129 -2.99 6.01 -5.66
CA PRO A 129 -3.86 6.45 -6.76
C PRO A 129 -3.54 7.89 -7.17
N THR A 130 -3.49 8.15 -8.48
CA THR A 130 -3.34 9.50 -9.05
C THR A 130 -4.57 9.95 -9.85
N SER A 131 -5.55 9.06 -10.01
CA SER A 131 -6.89 9.32 -10.52
C SER A 131 -7.87 8.27 -9.99
N ASP A 132 -9.16 8.39 -10.32
CA ASP A 132 -10.12 7.33 -10.04
C ASP A 132 -9.72 6.05 -10.80
N CYS A 133 -9.63 4.93 -10.09
CA CYS A 133 -9.07 3.69 -10.60
C CYS A 133 -10.09 2.55 -10.59
N HIS A 134 -9.95 1.65 -11.56
CA HIS A 134 -10.55 0.33 -11.53
C HIS A 134 -9.44 -0.70 -11.60
N ILE A 135 -9.32 -1.53 -10.57
CA ILE A 135 -8.27 -2.54 -10.46
C ILE A 135 -8.89 -3.92 -10.26
N LYS A 136 -8.20 -4.92 -10.82
CA LYS A 136 -8.58 -6.32 -10.67
C LYS A 136 -7.43 -7.09 -10.05
N MET A 137 -7.71 -7.78 -8.95
CA MET A 137 -6.75 -8.69 -8.34
C MET A 137 -6.45 -9.85 -9.29
N ILE A 138 -5.17 -10.16 -9.43
CA ILE A 138 -4.69 -11.30 -10.22
C ILE A 138 -3.98 -12.27 -9.29
N PRO A 139 -3.80 -13.54 -9.69
CA PRO A 139 -3.01 -14.46 -8.90
C PRO A 139 -1.50 -14.19 -9.04
N GLU A 140 -0.72 -14.56 -8.03
CA GLU A 140 0.74 -14.34 -7.97
C GLU A 140 1.46 -15.00 -9.15
N GLU A 141 1.04 -16.20 -9.56
CA GLU A 141 1.66 -16.91 -10.67
C GLU A 141 1.55 -16.17 -12.02
N GLU A 142 0.48 -15.40 -12.22
CA GLU A 142 0.27 -14.63 -13.45
C GLU A 142 1.29 -13.48 -13.52
N LEU A 143 1.44 -12.72 -12.42
CA LEU A 143 2.42 -11.63 -12.37
C LEU A 143 3.85 -12.16 -12.47
N LEU A 144 4.18 -13.21 -11.72
CA LEU A 144 5.53 -13.78 -11.70
C LEU A 144 5.95 -14.30 -13.08
N SER A 145 5.03 -14.94 -13.81
CA SER A 145 5.28 -15.41 -15.17
C SER A 145 5.63 -14.26 -16.13
N LEU A 146 4.96 -13.11 -15.99
CA LEU A 146 5.23 -11.93 -16.81
C LEU A 146 6.55 -11.27 -16.45
N GLN A 147 6.83 -11.13 -15.15
CA GLN A 147 8.05 -10.51 -14.64
C GLN A 147 9.31 -11.33 -14.97
N LEU A 148 9.23 -12.65 -14.95
CA LEU A 148 10.34 -13.51 -15.36
C LEU A 148 10.52 -13.54 -16.88
N ALA A 149 9.44 -13.38 -17.65
CA ALA A 149 9.52 -13.31 -19.10
C ALA A 149 10.28 -12.06 -19.56
N THR A 150 10.11 -10.92 -18.89
CA THR A 150 10.78 -9.66 -19.23
C THR A 150 12.24 -9.58 -18.74
N ALA A 151 12.63 -10.43 -17.78
CA ALA A 151 14.00 -10.46 -17.25
C ALA A 151 15.01 -11.24 -18.12
N ASN A 152 14.55 -11.96 -19.15
CA ASN A 152 15.38 -12.87 -19.96
C ASN A 152 15.77 -12.32 -21.35
N ASP A 153 15.51 -11.04 -21.62
CA ASP A 153 15.94 -10.34 -22.84
C ASP A 153 17.23 -9.51 -22.63
#